data_AF-A0A954EF50-F1
#
_entry.id   AF-A0A954EF50-F1
#
_cell.length_a   1.000
_cell.length_b   1.000
_cell.length_c   1.000
_cell.angle_alpha   90.00
_cell.angle_beta   90.00
_cell.angle_gamma   90.00
#
_symmetry.space_group_name_H-M   'P 1'
#
loop_
_entity.id
_entity.type
_entity.pdbx_description
1 polymer ?
#
loop_
_entity_poly.entity_id
_entity_poly.type
_entity_poly.pdbx_seq_one_letter_code
_entity_poly.pdbx_strand_id
1 'polypeptide(L)'
;DYQLRIFRKSCGRWGGTNPHESVQLQGEPGFLKTRMLHYSYDNLQEYVTRNDKYIHMMVEHLSARGRTTTPIEPYVHCVGNFLKAYVLRRGFLDGYAGLFLARHIASGSFKKYHLLAQKNRQNRAA
;
A
#
# COMPACT_ATOMS: atom_id res chain seq x y z
N ASP A 1 4.26 18.23 0.96
CA ASP A 1 5.49 17.80 1.65
C ASP A 1 6.61 17.53 0.67
N TYR A 2 7.81 18.01 0.96
CA TYR A 2 9.02 17.66 0.21
C TYR A 2 9.51 16.28 0.65
N GLN A 3 10.00 15.49 -0.30
CA GLN A 3 10.52 14.14 -0.06
C GLN A 3 12.01 14.11 -0.42
N LEU A 4 12.85 13.52 0.42
CA LEU A 4 14.27 13.32 0.11
C LEU A 4 14.40 12.30 -1.02
N ARG A 5 14.81 12.74 -2.22
CA ARG A 5 14.90 11.89 -3.42
C ARG A 5 16.34 11.54 -3.82
N ILE A 6 17.28 12.44 -3.56
CA ILE A 6 18.68 12.30 -3.95
C ILE A 6 19.51 12.59 -2.69
N PHE A 7 20.39 11.66 -2.34
CA PHE A 7 21.33 11.82 -1.24
C PHE A 7 22.59 11.01 -1.54
N ARG A 8 23.73 11.45 -1.00
CA ARG A 8 24.96 10.64 -1.05
C ARG A 8 24.82 9.48 -0.07
N LYS A 9 25.11 8.25 -0.51
CA LYS A 9 25.02 7.05 0.34
C LYS A 9 25.81 7.18 1.65
N SER A 10 26.94 7.88 1.65
CA SER A 10 27.76 8.13 2.84
C SER A 10 27.12 9.08 3.87
N CYS A 11 26.10 9.85 3.47
CA CYS A 11 25.46 10.85 4.30
C CYS A 11 24.01 10.46 4.68
N GLY A 12 23.52 9.30 4.24
CA GLY A 12 22.14 8.87 4.48
C GLY A 12 22.06 7.42 4.90
N ARG A 13 21.22 7.13 5.89
CA ARG A 13 20.92 5.77 6.33
C ARG A 13 19.43 5.50 6.28
N TRP A 14 19.06 4.28 5.93
CA TRP A 14 17.67 3.84 6.08
C TRP A 14 17.34 3.67 7.56
N GLY A 15 16.20 4.20 7.97
CA GLY A 15 15.65 4.03 9.31
C GLY A 15 14.12 4.07 9.27
N GLY A 16 13.49 4.06 10.44
CA GLY A 16 12.03 4.04 10.57
C GLY A 16 11.49 2.64 10.86
N THR A 17 10.18 2.48 10.72
CA THR A 17 9.47 1.24 11.04
C THR A 17 8.85 0.67 9.78
N ASN A 18 9.09 -0.59 9.45
CA ASN A 18 8.46 -1.24 8.31
C ASN A 18 6.91 -1.09 8.38
N PRO A 19 6.24 -0.55 7.35
CA PRO A 19 6.75 -0.20 6.01
C PRO A 19 7.13 1.28 5.79
N HIS A 20 6.95 2.14 6.79
CA HIS A 20 7.26 3.57 6.79
C HIS A 20 8.77 3.84 6.98
N GLU A 21 9.62 3.10 6.28
CA GLU A 21 11.04 3.37 6.25
C GLU A 21 11.31 4.69 5.51
N SER A 22 12.23 5.49 6.06
CA SER A 22 12.67 6.76 5.48
C SER A 22 14.17 6.93 5.62
N VAL A 23 14.76 7.73 4.73
CA VAL A 23 16.18 8.03 4.78
C VAL A 23 16.41 9.12 5.83
N GLN A 24 17.22 8.81 6.84
CA GLN A 24 17.74 9.79 7.79
C GLN A 24 19.03 10.38 7.22
N LEU A 25 19.00 11.68 6.94
CA LEU A 25 20.16 12.42 6.41
C LEU A 25 21.02 12.94 7.57
N GLN A 26 22.33 12.85 7.42
CA GLN A 26 23.29 13.57 8.24
C GLN A 26 23.56 14.93 7.60
N GLY A 27 23.01 15.99 8.19
CA GLY A 27 23.07 17.37 7.69
C GLY A 27 21.75 17.86 7.09
N GLU A 28 21.77 19.07 6.53
CA GLU A 28 20.57 19.75 6.05
C GLU A 28 20.25 19.40 4.58
N PRO A 29 18.98 19.09 4.26
CA PRO A 29 18.57 18.85 2.88
C PRO A 29 18.48 20.17 2.09
N GLY A 30 18.84 20.11 0.81
CA GLY A 30 18.57 21.18 -0.16
C GLY A 30 17.28 20.93 -0.95
N PHE A 31 16.73 21.98 -1.56
CA PHE A 31 15.57 21.88 -2.45
C PHE A 31 15.98 21.93 -3.92
N LEU A 32 15.37 21.07 -4.74
CA LEU A 32 15.53 21.15 -6.19
C LEU A 32 14.83 22.42 -6.70
N LYS A 33 15.51 23.17 -7.56
CA LYS A 33 14.94 24.37 -8.21
C LYS A 33 13.85 24.03 -9.24
N THR A 34 13.83 22.79 -9.71
CA THR A 34 12.89 22.28 -10.72
C THR A 34 12.02 21.17 -10.15
N ARG A 35 10.87 20.95 -10.78
CA ARG A 35 9.99 19.82 -10.45
C ARG A 35 10.61 18.53 -10.95
N MET A 36 10.67 17.53 -10.08
CA MET A 36 11.00 16.16 -10.44
C MET A 36 9.70 15.39 -10.69
N LEU A 37 9.52 14.87 -11.90
CA LEU A 37 8.46 13.90 -12.15
C LEU A 37 8.84 12.59 -11.45
N HIS A 38 7.93 12.06 -10.64
CA HIS A 38 8.14 10.81 -9.93
C HIS A 38 6.97 9.87 -10.23
N TYR A 39 7.22 8.92 -11.12
CA TYR A 39 6.31 7.81 -11.38
C TYR A 39 6.64 6.70 -10.40
N SER A 40 5.63 6.23 -9.66
CA SER A 40 5.83 5.13 -8.71
C SER A 40 6.03 3.79 -9.41
N TYR A 41 5.57 3.65 -10.66
CA TYR A 41 5.58 2.43 -11.43
C TYR A 41 5.83 2.76 -12.91
N ASP A 42 6.54 1.88 -13.59
CA ASP A 42 6.82 2.00 -15.02
C ASP A 42 5.67 1.44 -15.87
N ASN A 43 4.93 0.46 -15.34
CA ASN A 43 3.79 -0.15 -16.02
C ASN A 43 2.81 -0.84 -15.05
N LEU A 44 1.69 -1.34 -15.59
CA LEU A 44 0.64 -2.00 -14.81
C LEU A 44 1.12 -3.29 -14.13
N GLN A 45 1.99 -4.06 -14.78
CA GLN A 45 2.48 -5.31 -14.22
C GLN A 45 3.34 -5.04 -12.98
N GLU A 46 4.22 -4.05 -13.04
CA GLU A 46 5.00 -3.62 -11.89
C GLU A 46 4.11 -3.13 -10.74
N TYR A 47 3.06 -2.36 -11.06
CA TYR A 47 2.05 -1.95 -10.08
C TYR A 47 1.42 -3.17 -9.39
N VAL A 48 0.95 -4.17 -10.15
CA VAL A 48 0.31 -5.37 -9.59
C VAL A 48 1.28 -6.15 -8.71
N THR A 49 2.49 -6.41 -9.20
CA THR A 49 3.53 -7.15 -8.45
C THR A 49 3.89 -6.43 -7.15
N ARG A 50 4.06 -5.12 -7.17
CA ARG A 50 4.41 -4.36 -5.97
C ARG A 50 3.24 -4.28 -4.99
N ASN A 51 2.01 -4.08 -5.50
CA ASN A 51 0.81 -4.11 -4.68
C ASN A 51 0.65 -5.44 -3.95
N ASP A 52 0.90 -6.57 -4.63
CA ASP A 52 0.89 -7.90 -4.01
C ASP A 52 1.94 -8.03 -2.91
N LYS A 53 3.17 -7.56 -3.15
CA LYS A 53 4.22 -7.53 -2.12
C LYS A 53 3.78 -6.74 -0.87
N TYR A 54 3.20 -5.55 -1.06
CA TYR A 54 2.70 -4.75 0.06
C TYR A 54 1.53 -5.42 0.79
N ILE A 55 0.63 -6.10 0.07
CA ILE A 55 -0.45 -6.87 0.69
C ILE A 55 0.13 -7.95 1.62
N HIS A 56 1.14 -8.70 1.17
CA HIS A 56 1.79 -9.70 2.01
C HIS A 56 2.44 -9.07 3.25
N MET A 57 3.17 -7.96 3.10
CA MET A 57 3.74 -7.23 4.25
C MET A 57 2.67 -6.79 5.26
N MET A 58 1.51 -6.33 4.78
CA MET A 58 0.39 -5.95 5.65
C MET A 58 -0.23 -7.16 6.37
N VAL A 59 -0.34 -8.31 5.70
CA VAL A 59 -0.82 -9.55 6.32
C VAL A 59 0.11 -10.00 7.43
N GLU A 60 1.42 -9.98 7.18
CA GLU A 60 2.44 -10.27 8.20
C GLU A 60 2.33 -9.33 9.39
N HIS A 61 2.28 -8.03 9.13
CA HIS A 61 2.16 -7.00 10.16
C HIS A 61 0.89 -7.17 11.01
N LEU A 62 -0.27 -7.40 10.38
CA LEU A 62 -1.54 -7.59 11.08
C LEU A 62 -1.54 -8.90 11.88
N SER A 63 -1.03 -9.98 11.32
CA SER A 63 -0.92 -11.27 12.01
C SER A 63 -0.01 -11.19 13.23
N ALA A 64 1.14 -10.49 13.13
CA ALA A 64 2.06 -10.30 14.25
C ALA A 64 1.43 -9.52 15.41
N ARG A 65 0.43 -8.68 15.13
CA ARG A 65 -0.35 -7.94 16.13
C ARG A 65 -1.57 -8.70 16.66
N GLY A 66 -1.70 -9.99 16.32
CA GLY A 66 -2.83 -10.82 16.74
C GLY A 66 -4.16 -10.45 16.09
N ARG A 67 -4.16 -9.69 14.98
CA ARG A 67 -5.41 -9.35 14.29
C ARG A 67 -6.01 -10.62 13.68
N THR A 68 -7.24 -10.91 14.08
CA THR A 68 -8.07 -11.97 13.51
C THR A 68 -9.07 -11.40 12.52
N THR A 69 -9.62 -12.25 11.66
CA THR A 69 -10.66 -11.87 10.69
C THR A 69 -11.83 -12.85 10.73
N THR A 70 -12.99 -12.39 10.29
CA THR A 70 -14.16 -13.25 10.07
C THR A 70 -14.29 -13.62 8.60
N PRO A 71 -15.00 -14.71 8.23
CA PRO A 71 -15.19 -15.10 6.83
C PRO A 71 -15.87 -14.05 5.95
N ILE A 72 -16.69 -13.17 6.54
CA ILE A 72 -17.42 -12.12 5.82
C ILE A 72 -16.59 -10.83 5.64
N GLU A 73 -15.61 -10.59 6.50
CA GLU A 73 -14.82 -9.36 6.53
C GLU A 73 -14.12 -9.03 5.19
N PRO A 74 -13.53 -9.98 4.43
CA PRO A 74 -12.96 -9.69 3.12
C PRO A 74 -13.96 -9.07 2.14
N TYR A 75 -15.22 -9.55 2.13
CA TYR A 75 -16.27 -9.04 1.26
C TYR A 75 -16.72 -7.63 1.68
N VAL A 76 -16.89 -7.40 2.98
CA VAL A 76 -17.24 -6.09 3.52
C VAL A 76 -16.17 -5.06 3.16
N HIS A 77 -14.89 -5.38 3.31
CA HIS A 77 -13.80 -4.48 2.92
C HIS A 77 -13.69 -4.29 1.41
N CYS A 78 -14.00 -5.31 0.62
CA CYS A 78 -14.05 -5.20 -0.84
C CYS A 78 -15.09 -4.15 -1.27
N VAL A 79 -16.35 -4.36 -0.85
CA VAL A 79 -17.47 -3.47 -1.19
C VAL A 79 -17.26 -2.08 -0.59
N GLY A 80 -16.87 -2.00 0.68
CA GLY A 80 -16.64 -0.74 1.37
C GLY A 80 -15.55 0.11 0.72
N ASN A 81 -14.41 -0.49 0.35
CA ASN A 81 -13.34 0.25 -0.32
C ASN A 81 -13.66 0.59 -1.78
N PHE A 82 -14.44 -0.25 -2.48
CA PHE A 82 -14.97 0.10 -3.80
C PHE A 82 -15.86 1.35 -3.72
N LEU A 83 -16.88 1.33 -2.86
CA LEU A 83 -17.80 2.46 -2.69
C LEU A 83 -17.08 3.72 -2.24
N LYS A 84 -16.08 3.57 -1.35
CA LYS A 84 -15.23 4.68 -0.92
C LYS A 84 -14.44 5.27 -2.09
N ALA A 85 -13.78 4.43 -2.90
CA ALA A 85 -12.96 4.90 -4.00
C ALA A 85 -13.80 5.47 -5.17
N TYR A 86 -14.89 4.79 -5.53
CA TYR A 86 -15.69 5.13 -6.68
C TYR A 86 -16.70 6.24 -6.39
N VAL A 87 -17.44 6.14 -5.29
CA VAL A 87 -18.54 7.07 -4.95
C VAL A 87 -18.05 8.19 -4.04
N LEU A 88 -17.53 7.86 -2.85
CA LEU A 88 -17.18 8.88 -1.84
C LEU A 88 -16.04 9.78 -2.30
N ARG A 89 -15.05 9.22 -2.99
CA ARG A 89 -13.94 9.95 -3.61
C ARG A 89 -14.22 10.42 -5.03
N ARG A 90 -15.46 10.25 -5.51
CA ARG A 90 -15.93 10.69 -6.83
C ARG A 90 -15.10 10.15 -8.00
N GLY A 91 -14.53 8.96 -7.86
CA GLY A 91 -13.80 8.29 -8.94
C GLY A 91 -14.66 8.08 -10.20
N PHE A 92 -15.99 8.05 -10.07
CA PHE A 92 -16.87 8.03 -11.25
C PHE A 92 -16.69 9.25 -12.18
N LEU A 93 -16.17 10.38 -11.69
CA LEU A 93 -15.86 11.56 -12.51
C LEU A 93 -14.66 11.33 -13.45
N ASP A 94 -13.79 10.38 -13.12
CA ASP A 94 -12.64 9.98 -13.94
C ASP A 94 -13.01 8.91 -14.99
N GLY A 95 -14.31 8.60 -15.12
CA GLY A 95 -14.83 7.61 -16.06
C GLY A 95 -14.21 6.22 -15.89
N TYR A 96 -13.71 5.64 -16.98
CA TYR A 96 -13.12 4.30 -16.97
C TYR A 96 -11.89 4.20 -16.06
N ALA A 97 -11.04 5.24 -16.01
CA ALA A 97 -9.84 5.23 -15.18
C ALA A 97 -10.18 5.13 -13.69
N GLY A 98 -11.21 5.87 -13.25
CA GLY A 98 -11.68 5.80 -11.88
C GLY A 98 -12.36 4.48 -11.52
N LEU A 99 -13.14 3.89 -12.44
CA LEU A 99 -13.69 2.54 -12.27
C LEU A 99 -12.58 1.49 -12.16
N PHE A 100 -11.58 1.56 -13.04
CA PHE A 100 -10.43 0.66 -13.04
C PHE A 100 -9.68 0.73 -11.72
N LEU A 101 -9.38 1.94 -11.22
CA LEU A 101 -8.69 2.15 -9.96
C LEU A 101 -9.51 1.66 -8.76
N ALA A 102 -10.80 1.99 -8.70
CA ALA A 102 -11.69 1.56 -7.63
C ALA A 102 -11.77 0.02 -7.54
N ARG A 103 -11.81 -0.67 -8.70
CA ARG A 103 -11.79 -2.13 -8.76
C ARG A 103 -10.48 -2.71 -8.24
N HIS A 104 -9.33 -2.13 -8.58
CA HIS A 104 -8.04 -2.59 -8.06
C HIS A 104 -7.91 -2.39 -6.54
N ILE A 105 -8.38 -1.25 -6.02
CA ILE A 105 -8.42 -0.98 -4.58
C ILE A 105 -9.29 -2.00 -3.83
N ALA A 106 -10.47 -2.31 -4.39
CA ALA A 106 -11.40 -3.28 -3.83
C ALA A 106 -10.80 -4.69 -3.80
N SER A 107 -10.24 -5.14 -4.94
CA SER A 107 -9.58 -6.45 -5.06
C SER A 107 -8.38 -6.59 -4.13
N GLY A 108 -7.54 -5.56 -4.00
CA GLY A 108 -6.41 -5.56 -3.08
C GLY A 108 -6.85 -5.67 -1.61
N SER A 109 -7.95 -4.97 -1.26
CA SER A 109 -8.54 -5.05 0.07
C SER A 109 -9.10 -6.44 0.36
N PHE A 110 -9.84 -7.04 -0.57
CA PHE A 110 -10.31 -8.42 -0.46
C PHE A 110 -9.15 -9.39 -0.23
N LYS A 111 -8.13 -9.36 -1.10
CA LYS A 111 -6.97 -10.25 -1.03
C LYS A 111 -6.26 -10.15 0.33
N LYS A 112 -6.04 -8.93 0.83
CA LYS A 112 -5.43 -8.68 2.14
C LYS A 112 -6.17 -9.40 3.27
N TYR A 113 -7.48 -9.21 3.40
CA TYR A 113 -8.24 -9.83 4.48
C TYR A 113 -8.46 -11.32 4.28
N HIS A 114 -8.54 -11.80 3.03
CA HIS A 114 -8.62 -13.23 2.73
C HIS A 114 -7.34 -13.97 3.13
N LEU A 115 -6.17 -13.45 2.76
CA LEU A 115 -4.88 -14.02 3.14
C LEU A 115 -4.67 -13.97 4.66
N LEU A 116 -5.12 -12.89 5.33
CA LEU A 116 -5.09 -12.82 6.78
C LEU A 116 -5.97 -13.90 7.42
N ALA A 117 -7.16 -14.16 6.89
CA ALA A 117 -8.03 -15.25 7.35
C ALA A 117 -7.37 -16.63 7.20
N GLN A 118 -6.70 -16.88 6.08
CA GLN A 118 -5.94 -18.12 5.85
C GLN A 118 -4.81 -18.25 6.88
N LYS A 119 -4.04 -17.19 7.08
CA LYS A 119 -2.95 -17.17 8.05
C LYS A 119 -3.44 -17.36 9.49
N ASN A 120 -4.56 -16.74 9.86
CA ASN A 120 -5.16 -16.94 11.18
C ASN A 120 -5.57 -18.41 11.43
N ARG A 121 -5.99 -19.14 10.39
CA ARG A 121 -6.31 -20.57 10.50
C ARG A 121 -5.05 -21.42 10.68
N GLN A 122 -3.99 -21.13 9.93
CA GLN A 122 -2.70 -21.82 10.04
C GLN A 122 -2.12 -21.67 11.45
N ASN A 123 -2.11 -20.45 12.00
CA ASN A 123 -1.60 -20.19 13.35
C ASN A 123 -2.43 -20.84 14.47
N ARG A 124 -3.68 -21.24 14.21
CA ARG A 124 -4.51 -21.98 15.19
C ARG A 124 -4.30 -23.49 15.14
N ALA A 125 -3.78 -23.99 14.02
CA ALA A 125 -3.53 -25.41 13.79
C ALA A 125 -2.09 -25.83 14.16
N ALA A 126 -1.20 -24.85 14.34
CA ALA A 126 0.16 -25.02 14.87
C ALA A 126 0.18 -24.82 16.38
#